data_AF-A0A521YDB6-F1
#
_entry.id   AF-A0A521YDB6-F1
#
_cell.length_a   1.000
_cell.length_b   1.000
_cell.length_c   1.000
_cell.angle_alpha   90.00
_cell.angle_beta   90.00
_cell.angle_gamma   90.00
#
_symmetry.space_group_name_H-M   'P 1'
#
loop_
_entity.id
_entity.type
_entity.pdbx_description
1 polymer ?
#
loop_
_entity_poly.entity_id
_entity_poly.type
_entity_poly.pdbx_seq_one_letter_code
_entity_poly.pdbx_strand_id
1 'polypeptide(L)'
;MNDANALFSNYVAVLLAVPIGFVLIFTALIASRLLAPFSAGRDKGTTYECGMLPLRRASTNVGMRFYLYAILFVIFDVEAVFIFPWAVSFLDVGAFAYWLMFLFIGILALGLGYAWKKGALQWR
;
A
#
# COMPACT_ATOMS: atom_id res chain seq x y z
N MET A 1 5.93 -0.53 35.85
CA MET A 1 4.88 -1.35 35.22
C MET A 1 5.59 -2.09 34.11
N ASN A 2 5.73 -3.42 34.18
CA ASN A 2 6.67 -4.18 33.34
C ASN A 2 6.49 -3.82 31.86
N ASP A 3 7.56 -3.42 31.16
CA ASP A 3 7.50 -3.00 29.76
C ASP A 3 6.86 -4.08 28.86
N ALA A 4 7.05 -5.35 29.21
CA ALA A 4 6.39 -6.49 28.58
C ALA A 4 4.86 -6.45 28.69
N ASN A 5 4.31 -6.01 29.82
CA ASN A 5 2.85 -5.89 30.01
C ASN A 5 2.27 -4.72 29.21
N ALA A 6 3.03 -3.63 29.06
CA ALA A 6 2.63 -2.48 28.24
C ALA A 6 2.61 -2.86 26.74
N LEU A 7 3.65 -3.55 26.26
CA LEU A 7 3.69 -4.09 24.90
C LEU A 7 2.53 -5.07 24.66
N PHE A 8 2.34 -6.04 25.56
CA PHE A 8 1.25 -7.00 25.46
C PHE A 8 -0.12 -6.31 25.38
N SER A 9 -0.36 -5.30 26.23
CA SER A 9 -1.59 -4.49 26.20
C SER A 9 -1.79 -3.79 24.86
N ASN A 10 -0.74 -3.18 24.29
CA ASN A 10 -0.80 -2.52 22.98
C ASN A 10 -1.11 -3.50 21.84
N TYR A 11 -0.46 -4.68 21.83
CA TYR A 11 -0.72 -5.70 20.82
C TYR A 11 -2.14 -6.27 20.94
N VAL A 12 -2.63 -6.50 22.16
CA VAL A 12 -4.02 -6.92 22.41
C VAL A 12 -5.00 -5.84 21.94
N ALA A 13 -4.71 -4.56 22.19
CA ALA A 13 -5.54 -3.45 21.73
C ALA A 13 -5.62 -3.41 20.19
N VAL A 14 -4.50 -3.55 19.48
CA VAL A 14 -4.48 -3.63 18.01
C VAL A 14 -5.25 -4.86 17.51
N LEU A 15 -5.02 -6.02 18.13
CA LEU A 15 -5.67 -7.28 17.77
C LEU A 15 -7.19 -7.23 17.96
N LEU A 16 -7.68 -6.50 18.97
CA LEU A 16 -9.11 -6.26 19.18
C LEU A 16 -9.68 -5.16 18.27
N ALA A 17 -8.89 -4.13 17.96
CA ALA A 17 -9.33 -3.03 17.11
C ALA A 17 -9.67 -3.47 15.68
N VAL A 18 -8.89 -4.41 15.11
CA VAL A 18 -9.11 -4.94 13.76
C VAL A 18 -10.50 -5.57 13.58
N PRO A 19 -10.92 -6.59 14.36
CA PRO A 19 -12.25 -7.19 14.24
C PRO A 19 -13.37 -6.22 14.58
N ILE A 20 -13.17 -5.31 15.55
CA ILE A 20 -14.15 -4.26 15.85
C ILE A 20 -14.36 -3.36 14.63
N GLY A 21 -13.27 -2.95 13.95
CA GLY A 21 -13.33 -2.18 12.71
C GLY A 21 -14.10 -2.91 11.60
N PHE A 22 -13.85 -4.22 11.43
CA PHE A 22 -14.63 -5.04 10.50
C PHE A 22 -16.11 -5.08 10.88
N VAL A 23 -16.44 -5.34 12.16
CA VAL A 23 -17.83 -5.36 12.65
C VAL A 23 -18.53 -4.03 12.35
N LEU A 24 -17.87 -2.90 12.58
CA LEU A 24 -18.42 -1.57 12.27
C LEU A 24 -18.71 -1.40 10.77
N ILE A 25 -17.77 -1.79 9.90
CA ILE A 25 -17.97 -1.69 8.44
C ILE A 25 -19.08 -2.64 7.99
N PHE A 26 -19.09 -3.89 8.43
CA PHE A 26 -20.10 -4.86 8.05
C PHE A 26 -21.49 -4.49 8.55
N THR A 27 -21.61 -4.02 9.80
CA THR A 27 -22.90 -3.55 10.34
C THR A 27 -23.41 -2.34 9.57
N ALA A 28 -22.55 -1.38 9.21
CA ALA A 28 -22.92 -0.25 8.35
C ALA A 28 -23.39 -0.69 6.96
N LEU A 29 -22.69 -1.64 6.32
CA LEU A 29 -23.08 -2.19 5.01
C LEU A 29 -24.40 -2.97 5.07
N ILE A 30 -24.61 -3.78 6.12
CA ILE A 30 -25.87 -4.52 6.33
C ILE A 30 -27.01 -3.55 6.61
N ALA A 31 -26.81 -2.56 7.49
CA ALA A 31 -27.79 -1.53 7.77
C ALA A 31 -28.13 -0.74 6.49
N SER A 32 -27.14 -0.35 5.69
CA SER A 32 -27.37 0.29 4.40
C SER A 32 -28.17 -0.61 3.46
N ARG A 33 -27.93 -1.91 3.43
CA ARG A 33 -28.67 -2.83 2.55
C ARG A 33 -30.11 -3.04 2.98
N LEU A 34 -30.38 -3.02 4.30
CA LEU A 34 -31.70 -3.22 4.91
C LEU A 34 -32.56 -1.95 4.92
N LEU A 35 -31.95 -0.79 5.21
CA LEU A 35 -32.66 0.48 5.37
C LEU A 35 -32.77 1.27 4.05
N ALA A 36 -31.85 1.09 3.11
CA ALA A 36 -31.89 1.86 1.87
C ALA A 36 -33.03 1.38 0.94
N PRO A 37 -33.74 2.30 0.27
CA PRO A 37 -34.74 1.94 -0.74
C PRO A 37 -34.06 1.19 -1.88
N PHE A 38 -34.40 -0.10 -2.01
CA PHE A 38 -33.89 -0.94 -3.09
C PHE A 38 -34.78 -0.78 -4.32
N SER A 39 -34.17 -0.59 -5.49
CA SER A 39 -34.89 -0.70 -6.76
C SER A 39 -34.11 -1.60 -7.69
N ALA A 40 -34.76 -2.67 -8.15
CA ALA A 40 -34.20 -3.73 -8.98
C ALA A 40 -34.30 -3.41 -10.49
N GLY A 41 -34.32 -2.11 -10.84
CA GLY A 41 -34.43 -1.70 -12.24
C GLY A 41 -33.29 -2.33 -13.06
N ARG A 42 -33.63 -2.96 -14.18
CA ARG A 42 -32.67 -3.68 -15.04
C ARG A 42 -31.50 -2.79 -15.47
N ASP A 43 -31.75 -1.50 -15.61
CA ASP A 43 -30.76 -0.49 -15.99
C ASP A 43 -29.79 -0.09 -14.87
N LYS A 44 -30.11 -0.36 -13.59
CA LYS A 44 -29.17 -0.07 -12.47
C LYS A 44 -28.02 -1.06 -12.38
N GLY A 45 -28.19 -2.24 -12.97
CA GLY A 45 -27.18 -3.30 -13.01
C GLY A 45 -26.29 -3.27 -14.26
N THR A 46 -26.50 -2.33 -15.17
CA THR A 46 -25.68 -2.20 -16.39
C THR A 46 -24.41 -1.38 -16.11
N THR A 47 -23.37 -1.64 -16.88
CA THR A 47 -22.13 -0.86 -16.80
C THR A 47 -22.39 0.58 -17.23
N TYR A 48 -21.85 1.54 -16.47
CA TYR A 48 -21.92 2.95 -16.83
C TYR A 48 -21.09 3.25 -18.09
N GLU A 49 -21.74 3.75 -19.14
CA GLU A 49 -21.16 4.08 -20.45
C GLU A 49 -21.75 5.43 -20.95
N CYS A 50 -21.78 6.44 -20.08
CA CYS A 50 -22.32 7.79 -20.40
C CYS A 50 -23.75 7.80 -20.98
N GLY A 51 -24.58 6.82 -20.63
CA GLY A 51 -25.96 6.68 -21.11
C GLY A 51 -26.13 5.70 -22.29
N MET A 52 -25.05 5.14 -22.80
CA MET A 52 -25.05 4.14 -23.88
C MET A 52 -24.97 2.72 -23.33
N LEU A 53 -25.48 1.74 -24.09
CA LEU A 53 -25.29 0.33 -23.76
C LEU A 53 -23.86 -0.10 -24.10
N PRO A 54 -23.20 -0.91 -23.25
CA PRO A 54 -21.85 -1.38 -23.53
C PRO A 54 -21.84 -2.28 -24.76
N LEU A 55 -21.27 -1.78 -25.86
CA LEU A 55 -21.27 -2.47 -27.17
C LEU A 55 -20.18 -3.54 -27.27
N ARG A 56 -19.09 -3.42 -26.49
CA ARG A 56 -17.92 -4.29 -26.58
C ARG A 56 -17.42 -4.68 -25.20
N ARG A 57 -16.94 -5.92 -25.07
CA ARG A 57 -16.18 -6.35 -23.90
C ARG A 57 -14.88 -5.52 -23.84
N ALA A 58 -14.70 -4.78 -22.74
CA ALA A 58 -13.46 -4.07 -22.47
C ALA A 58 -12.33 -5.10 -22.31
N SER A 59 -11.52 -5.27 -23.35
CA SER A 59 -10.21 -5.91 -23.25
C SER A 59 -9.20 -4.78 -23.19
N THR A 60 -8.82 -4.41 -21.98
CA THR A 60 -7.80 -3.39 -21.75
C THR A 60 -6.46 -4.09 -21.63
N ASN A 61 -5.48 -3.67 -22.43
CA ASN A 61 -4.10 -4.04 -22.17
C ASN A 61 -3.66 -3.22 -20.95
N VAL A 62 -3.56 -3.86 -19.79
CA VAL A 62 -2.91 -3.24 -18.62
C VAL A 62 -1.47 -2.97 -19.01
N GLY A 63 -1.10 -1.69 -19.10
CA GLY A 63 0.21 -1.31 -19.60
C GLY A 63 1.34 -1.83 -18.72
N MET A 64 2.47 -2.22 -19.32
CA MET A 64 3.67 -2.71 -18.60
C MET A 64 4.19 -1.71 -17.54
N ARG A 65 3.82 -0.43 -17.63
CA ARG A 65 4.09 0.59 -16.61
C ARG A 65 3.70 0.18 -15.20
N PHE A 66 2.52 -0.43 -15.01
CA PHE A 66 2.07 -0.84 -13.66
C PHE A 66 3.00 -1.88 -13.06
N TYR A 67 3.54 -2.78 -13.89
CA TYR A 67 4.52 -3.77 -13.48
C TYR A 67 5.86 -3.14 -13.10
N LEU A 68 6.33 -2.15 -13.86
CA LEU A 68 7.57 -1.42 -13.54
C LEU A 68 7.46 -0.67 -12.20
N TYR A 69 6.33 0.00 -11.95
CA TYR A 69 6.08 0.65 -10.65
C TYR A 69 5.99 -0.37 -9.51
N ALA A 70 5.33 -1.51 -9.72
CA ALA A 70 5.21 -2.54 -8.68
C ALA A 70 6.57 -3.13 -8.29
N ILE A 71 7.42 -3.47 -9.25
CA ILE A 71 8.77 -3.98 -8.95
C ILE A 71 9.62 -2.92 -8.28
N LEU A 72 9.58 -1.68 -8.78
CA LEU A 72 10.34 -0.59 -8.18
C LEU A 72 9.91 -0.35 -6.73
N PHE A 73 8.60 -0.40 -6.46
CA PHE A 73 8.05 -0.29 -5.10
C PHE A 73 8.54 -1.43 -4.19
N VAL A 74 8.50 -2.68 -4.65
CA VAL A 74 8.97 -3.83 -3.86
C VAL A 74 10.46 -3.71 -3.53
N ILE A 75 11.27 -3.23 -4.49
CA ILE A 75 12.70 -2.99 -4.26
C ILE A 75 12.89 -1.93 -3.16
N PHE A 76 12.21 -0.79 -3.25
CA PHE A 76 12.28 0.26 -2.21
C PHE A 76 11.73 -0.19 -0.85
N ASP A 77 10.69 -1.01 -0.82
CA ASP A 77 10.12 -1.54 0.42
C ASP A 77 11.14 -2.43 1.14
N VAL A 78 11.84 -3.31 0.39
CA VAL A 78 12.94 -4.12 0.91
C VAL A 78 14.09 -3.25 1.41
N GLU A 79 14.43 -2.16 0.72
CA GLU A 79 15.45 -1.21 1.17
C GLU A 79 15.06 -0.53 2.49
N ALA A 80 13.79 -0.17 2.67
CA ALA A 80 13.30 0.43 3.89
C ALA A 80 13.45 -0.52 5.09
N VAL A 81 13.24 -1.83 4.90
CA VAL A 81 13.48 -2.85 5.94
C VAL A 81 14.93 -2.82 6.47
N PHE A 82 15.92 -2.41 5.66
CA PHE A 82 17.30 -2.24 6.12
C PHE A 82 17.57 -0.87 6.76
N ILE A 83 16.93 0.18 6.26
CA ILE A 83 17.14 1.55 6.76
C ILE A 83 16.50 1.72 8.16
N PHE A 84 15.32 1.14 8.42
CA PHE A 84 14.61 1.35 9.69
C PHE A 84 15.38 0.86 10.93
N PRO A 85 15.91 -0.39 10.98
CA PRO A 85 16.68 -0.85 12.13
C PRO A 85 17.92 0.00 12.39
N TRP A 86 18.61 0.43 11.32
CA TRP A 86 19.76 1.32 11.43
C TRP A 86 19.35 2.70 11.96
N ALA A 87 18.24 3.27 11.50
CA ALA A 87 17.75 4.57 11.94
C ALA A 87 17.37 4.54 13.43
N VAL A 88 16.75 3.45 13.91
CA VAL A 88 16.38 3.26 15.32
C VAL A 88 17.61 3.07 16.20
N SER A 89 18.64 2.36 15.73
CA SER A 89 19.86 2.07 16.50
C SER A 89 21.01 3.03 16.25
N PHE A 90 20.78 4.14 15.52
CA PHE A 90 21.81 5.02 14.97
C PHE A 90 22.92 5.45 15.96
N LEU A 91 22.55 5.69 17.23
CA LEU A 91 23.48 6.12 18.27
C LEU A 91 24.42 4.99 18.74
N ASP A 92 24.04 3.73 18.55
CA ASP A 92 24.73 2.56 19.10
C ASP A 92 25.66 1.85 18.08
N VAL A 93 25.49 2.11 16.78
CA VAL A 93 26.17 1.37 15.70
C VAL A 93 27.57 1.91 15.34
N GLY A 94 27.92 3.10 15.84
CA GLY A 94 29.22 3.74 15.64
C GLY A 94 29.45 4.35 14.23
N ALA A 95 30.56 5.09 14.09
CA ALA A 95 30.86 5.89 12.89
C ALA A 95 31.10 5.06 11.62
N PHE A 96 31.47 3.78 11.74
CA PHE A 96 31.66 2.91 10.58
C PHE A 96 30.33 2.57 9.90
N ALA A 97 29.32 2.15 10.68
CA ALA A 97 27.99 1.85 10.18
C ALA A 97 27.28 3.10 9.61
N TYR A 98 27.60 4.28 10.15
CA TYR A 98 27.16 5.56 9.59
C TYR A 98 27.59 5.70 8.12
N TRP A 99 28.90 5.60 7.83
CA TRP A 99 29.42 5.74 6.47
C TRP A 99 28.95 4.63 5.54
N LEU A 100 28.83 3.40 6.06
CA LEU A 100 28.31 2.27 5.29
C LEU A 100 26.86 2.52 4.86
N MET A 101 26.02 3.11 5.73
CA MET A 101 24.65 3.44 5.37
C MET A 101 24.56 4.56 4.34
N PHE A 102 25.42 5.59 4.43
CA PHE A 102 25.50 6.61 3.39
C PHE A 102 25.89 6.02 2.03
N LEU A 103 26.84 5.07 2.01
CA LEU A 103 27.18 4.33 0.79
C LEU A 103 26.00 3.50 0.29
N PHE A 104 25.30 2.79 1.17
CA PHE A 104 24.11 2.01 0.84
C PHE A 104 23.04 2.88 0.18
N ILE A 105 22.61 3.95 0.85
CA ILE A 105 21.63 4.91 0.31
C ILE A 105 22.13 5.52 -1.02
N GLY A 106 23.42 5.82 -1.13
CA GLY A 106 24.04 6.30 -2.37
C GLY A 106 23.87 5.33 -3.55
N ILE A 107 24.11 4.03 -3.33
CA ILE A 107 23.92 2.99 -4.35
C ILE A 107 22.44 2.90 -4.78
N LEU A 108 21.51 2.97 -3.82
CA LEU A 108 20.07 2.94 -4.10
C LEU A 108 19.62 4.17 -4.90
N ALA A 109 20.09 5.36 -4.50
CA ALA A 109 19.82 6.60 -5.21
C ALA A 109 20.34 6.56 -6.66
N LEU A 110 21.50 5.93 -6.90
CA LEU A 110 22.01 5.71 -8.25
C LEU A 110 21.12 4.75 -9.06
N GLY A 111 20.64 3.67 -8.44
CA GLY A 111 19.67 2.75 -9.06
C GLY A 111 18.38 3.46 -9.48
N LEU A 112 17.84 4.30 -8.60
CA LEU A 112 16.67 5.14 -8.88
C LEU A 112 16.94 6.14 -10.00
N GLY A 113 18.09 6.83 -9.94
CA GLY A 113 18.52 7.79 -10.95
C GLY A 113 18.64 7.14 -12.33
N TYR A 114 19.17 5.91 -12.39
CA TYR A 114 19.21 5.12 -13.63
C TYR A 114 17.82 4.76 -14.14
N ALA A 115 16.93 4.26 -13.27
CA ALA A 115 15.55 3.93 -13.63
C ALA A 115 14.79 5.15 -14.17
N TRP A 116 15.00 6.32 -13.56
CA TRP A 116 14.44 7.59 -14.03
C TRP A 116 14.98 7.95 -15.41
N LYS A 117 16.31 7.92 -15.58
CA LYS A 117 16.95 8.23 -16.87
C LYS A 117 16.46 7.31 -18.00
N LYS A 118 16.19 6.04 -17.70
CA LYS A 118 15.64 5.06 -18.66
C LYS A 118 14.14 5.21 -18.92
N GLY A 119 13.46 6.12 -18.23
CA GLY A 119 12.04 6.39 -18.43
C GLY A 119 11.11 5.39 -17.76
N ALA A 120 11.60 4.56 -16.83
CA ALA A 120 10.76 3.59 -16.11
C ALA A 120 9.68 4.27 -15.26
N LEU A 121 9.89 5.53 -14.89
CA LEU A 121 8.98 6.38 -14.10
C LEU A 121 8.11 7.32 -14.96
N GLN A 122 8.17 7.23 -16.29
CA GLN A 122 7.40 8.12 -17.16
C GLN A 122 5.94 7.67 -17.28
N TRP A 123 5.02 8.57 -16.95
CA TRP A 123 3.60 8.40 -17.21
C TRP A 123 3.21 9.13 -18.49
N ARG A 124 3.29 8.43 -19.62
CA ARG A 124 2.75 8.86 -20.92
C ARG A 124 1.69 7.88 -21.41
#